data_AF-A0A0D0CV78-F1
#
_entry.id   AF-A0A0D0CV78-F1
#
_cell.length_a   1.000
_cell.length_b   1.000
_cell.length_c   1.000
_cell.angle_alpha   90.00
_cell.angle_beta   90.00
_cell.angle_gamma   90.00
#
_symmetry.space_group_name_H-M   'P 1'
#
loop_
_entity.id
_entity.type
_entity.pdbx_description
1 polymer ?
#
loop_
_entity_poly.entity_id
_entity_poly.type
_entity_poly.pdbx_seq_one_letter_code
_entity_poly.pdbx_strand_id
1 'polypeptide(L)' 'VLWLVNMTSPGERQHYALVLIQRLFDHLPPEMTVGLLYDIGCQLEHSSHKFGLLDNGILSHIKFSISVFHAYGHQWP' A
#
# COMPACT_ATOMS: atom_id res chain seq x y z
N VAL A 1 0.83 15.53 -8.08
CA VAL A 1 -0.12 14.84 -7.16
C VAL A 1 -1.32 14.41 -7.99
N LEU A 2 -1.69 13.12 -7.98
CA LEU A 2 -2.82 12.59 -8.77
C LEU A 2 -4.12 12.52 -7.95
N TRP A 3 -4.04 11.99 -6.72
CA TRP A 3 -5.16 11.89 -5.78
C TRP A 3 -4.72 12.23 -4.36
N LEU A 4 -5.68 12.60 -3.53
CA LEU A 4 -5.52 12.93 -2.12
C LEU A 4 -6.65 12.28 -1.33
N VAL A 5 -6.35 11.89 -0.09
CA VAL A 5 -7.34 11.37 0.85
C VAL A 5 -7.32 12.22 2.11
N ASN A 6 -8.49 12.71 2.51
CA ASN A 6 -8.63 13.46 3.75
C ASN A 6 -8.65 12.49 4.94
N MET A 7 -7.69 12.67 5.85
CA MET A 7 -7.67 11.96 7.11
C MET A 7 -8.62 12.64 8.09
N THR A 8 -9.74 11.99 8.39
CA THR A 8 -10.76 12.49 9.32
C THR A 8 -10.71 11.79 10.69
N SER A 9 -9.82 10.81 10.84
CA SER A 9 -9.60 10.08 12.09
C SER A 9 -8.14 10.24 12.56
N PRO A 10 -7.86 10.10 13.87
CA PRO A 10 -6.49 10.16 14.36
C PRO A 10 -5.62 9.02 13.83
N GLY A 11 -4.41 9.39 13.43
CA GLY A 11 -3.35 8.50 12.95
C GLY A 11 -3.46 8.18 11.45
N GLU A 12 -2.34 7.80 10.86
CA GLU A 12 -2.30 7.27 9.50
C GLU A 12 -2.90 5.86 9.52
N ARG A 13 -4.17 5.76 9.10
CA ARG A 13 -4.86 4.49 8.98
C ARG A 13 -4.54 3.85 7.65
N GLN A 14 -4.30 2.54 7.67
CA GLN A 14 -3.94 1.77 6.49
C GLN A 14 -4.93 1.90 5.32
N HIS A 15 -6.24 2.06 5.60
CA HIS A 15 -7.26 2.18 4.57
C HIS A 15 -7.09 3.41 3.67
N TYR A 16 -6.39 4.46 4.14
CA TYR A 16 -6.09 5.62 3.33
C TYR A 16 -5.09 5.29 2.20
N ALA A 17 -4.07 4.49 2.49
CA ALA A 17 -3.14 4.02 1.46
C ALA A 17 -3.82 3.04 0.49
N LEU A 18 -4.61 2.10 1.03
CA LEU A 18 -5.30 1.07 0.23
C LEU A 18 -6.24 1.68 -0.83
N VAL A 19 -7.04 2.69 -0.45
CA VAL A 19 -7.96 3.33 -1.42
C VAL A 19 -7.21 4.09 -2.52
N LEU A 20 -6.05 4.68 -2.20
CA LEU A 20 -5.21 5.35 -3.20
C LEU A 20 -4.58 4.37 -4.17
N ILE A 21 -4.15 3.20 -3.68
CA ILE A 21 -3.61 2.12 -4.52
C ILE A 21 -4.71 1.58 -5.44
N GLN A 22 -5.90 1.28 -4.90
CA GLN A 22 -7.02 0.84 -5.72
C GLN A 22 -7.34 1.87 -6.80
N ARG A 23 -7.44 3.16 -6.41
CA ARG A 23 -7.75 4.24 -7.35
C ARG A 23 -6.70 4.37 -8.45
N LEU A 24 -5.42 4.16 -8.14
CA LEU A 24 -4.36 4.13 -9.13
C LEU A 24 -4.61 2.99 -10.14
N PHE A 25 -4.80 1.75 -9.67
CA PHE A 25 -4.98 0.59 -10.53
C PHE A 25 -6.26 0.63 -11.38
N ASP A 26 -7.31 1.32 -10.92
CA ASP A 26 -8.52 1.57 -11.73
C ASP A 26 -8.21 2.37 -13.03
N HIS A 27 -7.06 3.05 -13.11
CA HIS A 27 -6.67 3.89 -14.25
C HIS A 27 -5.42 3.37 -14.98
N LEU A 28 -4.89 2.21 -14.58
CA LEU A 28 -3.73 1.61 -15.24
C LEU A 28 -4.16 0.44 -16.13
N PRO A 29 -3.39 0.14 -17.18
CA PRO A 29 -3.53 -1.13 -17.90
C PRO A 29 -3.40 -2.32 -16.94
N PRO A 30 -4.18 -3.40 -17.11
CA PRO A 30 -4.15 -4.56 -16.21
C PRO A 30 -2.77 -5.21 -16.06
N GLU A 31 -1.91 -5.12 -17.08
CA GLU A 31 -0.60 -5.76 -17.12
C GLU A 31 0.53 -4.88 -16.55
N MET A 32 0.23 -3.62 -16.20
CA MET A 32 1.23 -2.66 -15.75
C MET A 32 1.75 -3.04 -14.36
N THR A 33 3.08 -3.15 -14.23
CA THR A 33 3.73 -3.34 -12.93
C THR A 33 4.08 -2.00 -12.29
N VAL A 34 3.76 -1.84 -11.00
CA VAL A 34 3.96 -0.60 -10.24
C VAL A 34 4.90 -0.83 -9.07
N GLY A 35 5.92 0.02 -8.92
CA GLY A 35 6.72 0.09 -7.70
C GLY A 35 6.05 0.98 -6.66
N LEU A 36 5.82 0.47 -5.45
CA LEU A 36 5.24 1.21 -4.33
C LEU A 36 6.31 1.42 -3.25
N LEU A 37 6.86 2.64 -3.19
CA LEU A 37 7.73 3.07 -2.11
C LEU A 37 6.89 3.67 -0.98
N TYR A 38 6.81 2.98 0.15
CA TYR A 38 6.01 3.38 1.30
C TYR A 38 6.77 3.06 2.61
N ASP A 39 6.70 3.95 3.59
CA ASP A 39 7.45 3.87 4.85
C ASP A 39 7.13 2.61 5.67
N ILE A 40 5.88 2.14 5.60
CA ILE A 40 5.42 0.87 6.18
C ILE A 40 5.01 -0.15 5.09
N GLY A 41 5.70 -0.12 3.94
CA GLY A 41 5.41 -0.99 2.79
C GLY A 41 5.32 -2.49 3.12
N CYS A 42 6.17 -3.02 4.00
CA CYS A 42 6.15 -4.44 4.40
C CYS A 42 4.89 -4.80 5.19
N GLN A 43 4.44 -3.90 6.07
CA GLN A 43 3.22 -4.11 6.86
C GLN A 43 2.00 -4.07 5.94
N LEU A 44 1.97 -3.11 5.01
CA LEU A 44 0.92 -3.00 4.00
C LEU A 44 0.85 -4.24 3.10
N GLU A 45 1.99 -4.73 2.60
CA GLU A 45 2.09 -5.98 1.82
C GLU A 45 1.59 -7.18 2.63
N HIS A 46 2.16 -7.39 3.82
CA HIS A 46 1.85 -8.55 4.66
C HIS A 46 0.36 -8.62 5.02
N SER A 47 -0.22 -7.50 5.47
CA SER A 47 -1.63 -7.44 5.83
C SER A 47 -2.56 -7.55 4.62
N SER A 48 -2.15 -7.05 3.44
CA SER A 48 -2.93 -7.22 2.21
C SER A 48 -3.04 -8.69 1.81
N HIS A 49 -1.93 -9.43 1.87
CA HIS A 49 -1.95 -10.89 1.65
C HIS A 49 -2.72 -11.64 2.73
N LYS A 50 -2.56 -11.27 3.99
CA LYS A 50 -3.17 -11.96 5.12
C LYS A 50 -4.69 -11.80 5.19
N PHE A 51 -5.19 -10.60 4.89
CA PHE A 51 -6.60 -10.25 5.07
C PHE A 51 -7.36 -10.01 3.76
N GLY A 52 -6.71 -10.12 2.59
CA GLY A 52 -7.33 -9.87 1.29
C GLY A 52 -7.75 -8.41 1.09
N LEU A 53 -6.89 -7.47 1.50
CA LEU A 53 -7.21 -6.03 1.48
C LEU A 53 -7.11 -5.39 0.09
N LEU A 54 -6.42 -6.05 -0.84
CA LEU A 54 -6.32 -5.69 -2.26
C LEU A 54 -6.61 -6.93 -3.09
N ASP A 55 -7.14 -6.72 -4.29
CA ASP A 55 -7.35 -7.79 -5.25
C ASP A 55 -6.03 -8.49 -5.61
N ASN A 56 -6.08 -9.80 -5.86
CA ASN A 56 -4.89 -10.60 -6.19
C ASN A 56 -4.25 -10.17 -7.52
N GLY A 57 -5.03 -9.66 -8.47
CA GLY A 57 -4.53 -9.05 -9.69
C GLY A 57 -3.78 -7.76 -9.43
N ILE A 58 -4.23 -6.93 -8.47
CA ILE A 58 -3.47 -5.74 -8.07
C ILE A 58 -2.17 -6.16 -7.37
N LEU A 59 -2.25 -7.08 -6.41
CA LEU A 59 -1.08 -7.52 -5.63
C LEU A 59 0.03 -8.14 -6.48
N SER A 60 -0.33 -8.93 -7.50
CA SER A 60 0.66 -9.54 -8.40
C SER A 60 1.47 -8.52 -9.21
N HIS A 61 0.89 -7.33 -9.42
CA HIS A 61 1.46 -6.24 -10.20
C HIS A 61 2.12 -5.15 -9.33
N ILE A 62 2.12 -5.25 -8.01
CA ILE A 62 2.84 -4.32 -7.13
C ILE A 62 4.20 -4.89 -6.72
N LYS A 63 5.23 -4.06 -6.76
CA LYS A 63 6.52 -4.28 -6.10
C LYS A 63 6.65 -3.35 -4.91
N PHE A 64 6.48 -3.88 -3.71
CA PHE A 64 6.65 -3.12 -2.48
C PHE A 64 8.12 -2.80 -2.23
N SER A 65 8.39 -1.59 -1.75
CA SER A 65 9.72 -1.11 -1.42
C SER A 65 9.62 -0.19 -0.21
N ILE A 66 10.66 -0.19 0.62
CA ILE A 66 10.71 0.57 1.87
C ILE A 66 12.05 1.28 1.94
N SER A 67 12.03 2.53 2.40
CA SER A 67 13.28 3.26 2.66
C SER A 67 14.02 2.64 3.84
N VAL A 68 15.32 2.39 3.67
CA VAL A 68 16.21 1.82 4.71
C VAL A 68 16.12 2.61 6.02
N PHE A 69 15.90 3.92 5.95
CA PHE A 69 15.80 4.79 7.12
C PHE A 69 14.45 4.75 7.84
N HIS A 70 13.43 4.11 7.26
CA HIS A 70 12.11 3.88 7.89
C HIS A 70 11.89 2.42 8.27
N ALA A 71 12.95 1.60 8.28
CA ALA A 71 12.92 0.27 8.90
C ALA A 71 12.89 0.41 10.43
N TYR A 72 11.80 0.96 10.98
CA TYR A 72 11.47 0.73 12.38
C TYR A 72 11.23 -0.77 12.52
N GLY A 73 12.07 -1.44 13.29
CA GLY A 73 11.90 -2.84 13.65
C GLY A 73 10.56 -2.95 14.38
N HIS A 74 9.52 -3.31 13.65
CA HIS A 74 8.21 -3.63 14.22
C HIS A 74 8.32 -4.96 14.94
N GLN A 75 9.04 -4.97 16.06
CA GLN A 75 8.87 -6.00 17.08
C GLN A 75 7.48 -5.81 17.67
N TRP A 76 6.54 -6.63 17.21
CA TRP A 76 5.31 -6.86 17.93
C TRP A 76 5.57 -8.04 18.90
N PRO A 77 5.17 -7.94 20.17
CA PRO A 77 5.16 -9.08 21.09
C PRO A 77 4.18 -10.18 20.63
#